data_AF-A0A838V887-F1
#
_entry.id   AF-A0A838V887-F1
#
_cell.length_a   1.000
_cell.length_b   1.000
_cell.length_c   1.000
_cell.angle_alpha   90.00
_cell.angle_beta   90.00
_cell.angle_gamma   90.00
#
_symmetry.space_group_name_H-M   'P 1'
#
loop_
_entity.id
_entity.type
_entity.pdbx_description
1 polymer ?
#
loop_
_entity_poly.entity_id
_entity_poly.type
_entity_poly.pdbx_seq_one_letter_code
_entity_poly.pdbx_strand_id
1 'polypeptide(L)'
;MARSVPAAADLYGDLLEVAATPAPGWRNYPPGLLMTGIAALAAAYLSEHYHAPLMLMGLLIGLAFNFVHADTRLHAGLGFASKTLLRWGIVLVGLQVTFAQIASLGLPAFAAIAAMIALVLLSGTLAARASGMGAAFGTLAGGAVAICGASAALALSSVLGEKRASQAQLT
;
A
#
# COMPACT_ATOMS: atom_id res chain seq x y z
N MET A 1 -5.53 13.44 -37.60
CA MET A 1 -6.45 12.34 -37.96
C MET A 1 -6.48 11.37 -36.78
N ALA A 2 -7.45 11.55 -35.89
CA ALA A 2 -7.56 10.82 -34.62
C ALA A 2 -7.98 9.37 -34.89
N ARG A 3 -7.17 8.40 -34.43
CA ARG A 3 -7.55 6.98 -34.43
C ARG A 3 -8.34 6.71 -33.15
N SER A 4 -9.59 6.31 -33.33
CA SER A 4 -10.49 5.84 -32.27
C SER A 4 -9.94 4.55 -31.67
N VAL A 5 -9.36 4.65 -30.47
CA VAL A 5 -9.06 3.49 -29.63
C VAL A 5 -10.38 2.82 -29.29
N PRO A 6 -10.54 1.49 -29.47
CA PRO A 6 -11.76 0.81 -29.10
C PRO A 6 -11.94 0.88 -27.59
N ALA A 7 -13.13 1.31 -27.15
CA ALA A 7 -13.53 1.43 -25.74
C ALA A 7 -13.36 0.15 -24.89
N ALA A 8 -13.06 -0.99 -25.53
CA ALA A 8 -12.80 -2.27 -24.88
C ALA A 8 -11.38 -2.42 -24.30
N ALA A 9 -10.45 -1.51 -24.61
CA ALA A 9 -9.10 -1.52 -24.03
C ALA A 9 -9.00 -0.75 -22.70
N ASP A 10 -10.11 -0.16 -22.23
CA ASP A 10 -10.18 0.64 -21.01
C ASP A 10 -10.43 -0.21 -19.76
N LEU A 11 -9.52 -1.15 -19.50
CA LEU A 11 -9.56 -1.98 -18.29
C LEU A 11 -8.84 -1.30 -17.10
N TYR A 12 -8.16 -0.16 -17.35
CA TYR A 12 -7.27 0.50 -16.39
C TYR A 12 -7.69 1.93 -16.02
N GLY A 13 -8.71 2.51 -16.67
CA GLY A 13 -9.21 3.84 -16.29
C GLY A 13 -8.26 5.01 -16.62
N ASP A 14 -7.27 4.79 -17.49
CA ASP A 14 -6.21 5.74 -17.85
C ASP A 14 -6.74 7.11 -18.34
N LEU A 15 -7.93 7.15 -18.94
CA LEU A 15 -8.57 8.38 -19.42
C LEU A 15 -9.23 9.20 -18.31
N LEU A 16 -9.34 8.67 -17.09
CA LEU A 16 -9.67 9.43 -15.88
C LEU A 16 -8.43 9.99 -15.17
N GLU A 17 -7.24 9.43 -15.41
CA GLU A 17 -5.96 9.95 -14.86
C GLU A 17 -5.33 11.03 -15.76
N VAL A 18 -5.51 10.98 -17.08
CA VAL A 18 -5.03 12.03 -18.01
C VAL A 18 -5.90 13.29 -17.98
N ALA A 19 -7.16 13.19 -17.55
CA ALA A 19 -7.99 14.34 -17.20
C ALA A 19 -7.59 14.84 -15.79
N ALA A 20 -6.35 15.33 -15.68
CA ALA A 20 -5.79 15.97 -14.51
C ALA A 20 -6.86 16.80 -13.79
N THR A 21 -7.29 16.29 -12.64
CA THR A 21 -8.23 17.00 -11.78
C THR A 21 -7.59 18.33 -11.42
N PRO A 22 -8.28 19.48 -11.60
CA PRO A 22 -7.71 20.80 -11.32
C PRO A 22 -7.13 20.80 -9.92
N ALA A 23 -5.90 21.33 -9.76
CA ALA A 23 -5.22 21.41 -8.48
C ALA A 23 -6.21 21.90 -7.40
N PRO A 24 -6.59 21.03 -6.44
CA PRO A 24 -7.61 21.39 -5.48
C PRO A 24 -7.08 22.55 -4.63
N GLY A 25 -7.81 23.67 -4.58
CA GLY A 25 -7.52 24.72 -3.62
C GLY A 25 -7.56 24.18 -2.19
N TRP A 26 -6.84 24.80 -1.24
CA TRP A 26 -6.74 24.37 0.16
C TRP A 26 -8.11 24.02 0.80
N ARG A 27 -9.20 24.64 0.34
CA ARG A 27 -10.59 24.33 0.72
C ARG A 27 -11.11 22.92 0.39
N ASN A 28 -10.42 22.12 -0.43
CA ASN A 28 -10.88 20.79 -0.87
C ASN A 28 -10.17 19.62 -0.13
N TYR A 29 -9.16 19.88 0.70
CA TYR A 29 -8.58 18.86 1.60
C TYR A 29 -9.45 18.46 2.80
N PRO A 30 -10.22 19.36 3.46
CA PRO A 30 -10.94 18.99 4.68
C PRO A 30 -11.95 17.85 4.50
N PRO A 31 -12.77 17.72 3.43
CA PRO A 31 -13.76 16.65 3.36
C PRO A 31 -13.14 15.24 3.32
N GLY A 32 -12.06 15.06 2.55
CA GLY A 32 -11.35 13.78 2.52
C GLY A 32 -10.63 13.47 3.83
N LEU A 33 -10.05 14.49 4.47
CA LEU A 33 -9.34 14.32 5.75
C LEU A 33 -10.29 13.98 6.90
N LEU A 34 -11.46 14.64 6.95
CA LEU A 34 -12.51 14.37 7.94
C LEU A 34 -13.02 12.94 7.80
N MET A 35 -13.25 12.47 6.58
CA MET A 35 -13.66 11.08 6.34
C MET A 35 -12.59 10.08 6.79
N THR A 36 -11.32 10.32 6.48
CA THR A 36 -10.24 9.45 6.98
C THR A 36 -10.12 9.48 8.50
N GLY A 37 -10.32 10.65 9.12
CA GLY A 37 -10.30 10.80 10.57
C GLY A 37 -11.45 10.04 11.23
N ILE A 38 -12.68 10.18 10.71
CA ILE A 38 -13.86 9.45 11.21
C ILE A 38 -13.66 7.94 11.05
N ALA A 39 -13.19 7.49 9.89
CA ALA A 39 -12.92 6.07 9.64
C ALA A 39 -11.84 5.52 10.58
N ALA A 40 -10.77 6.28 10.83
CA ALA A 40 -9.71 5.90 11.75
C ALA A 40 -10.20 5.84 13.21
N LEU A 41 -11.01 6.80 13.65
CA LEU A 41 -11.62 6.80 14.99
C LEU A 41 -12.60 5.65 15.16
N ALA A 42 -13.42 5.36 14.15
CA ALA A 42 -14.31 4.21 14.15
C ALA A 42 -13.52 2.90 14.27
N ALA A 43 -12.41 2.76 13.54
CA ALA A 43 -11.54 1.60 13.63
C ALA A 43 -10.87 1.44 14.99
N ALA A 44 -10.42 2.55 15.59
CA ALA A 44 -9.82 2.55 16.92
C ALA A 44 -10.83 2.12 17.99
N TYR A 45 -12.04 2.71 17.96
CA TYR A 45 -13.11 2.36 18.88
C TYR A 45 -13.50 0.87 18.79
N LEU A 46 -13.60 0.35 17.57
CA LEU A 46 -13.95 -1.04 17.33
C LEU A 46 -12.83 -1.99 17.79
N SER A 47 -11.57 -1.65 17.54
CA SER A 47 -10.42 -2.44 17.98
C SER A 47 -10.34 -2.53 19.51
N GLU A 48 -10.60 -1.44 20.22
CA GLU A 48 -10.58 -1.41 21.68
C GLU A 48 -11.73 -2.21 22.29
N HIS A 49 -12.91 -2.22 21.66
CA HIS A 49 -14.05 -3.00 22.12
C HIS A 49 -13.91 -4.51 21.85
N TYR A 50 -13.39 -4.88 20.68
CA TYR A 50 -13.28 -6.28 20.23
C TYR A 50 -11.90 -6.92 20.51
N HIS A 51 -10.95 -6.19 21.15
CA HIS A 51 -9.55 -6.61 21.36
C HIS A 51 -8.84 -7.10 20.08
N ALA A 52 -9.31 -6.67 18.92
CA ALA A 52 -8.77 -7.08 17.63
C ALA A 52 -7.62 -6.16 17.19
N PRO A 53 -6.65 -6.62 16.38
CA PRO A 53 -5.56 -5.79 15.91
C PRO A 53 -6.05 -4.54 15.17
N LEU A 54 -5.59 -3.36 15.61
CA LEU A 54 -5.99 -2.05 15.07
C LEU A 54 -5.83 -1.99 13.54
N MET A 55 -4.75 -2.57 13.01
CA MET A 55 -4.49 -2.65 11.57
C MET A 55 -5.54 -3.44 10.81
N LEU A 56 -6.04 -4.55 11.38
CA LEU A 56 -7.04 -5.39 10.73
C LEU A 56 -8.38 -4.66 10.66
N MET A 57 -8.81 -4.04 11.76
CA MET A 57 -10.04 -3.25 11.80
C MET A 57 -9.95 -2.03 10.87
N GLY A 58 -8.80 -1.35 10.85
CA GLY A 58 -8.54 -0.25 9.91
C GLY A 58 -8.59 -0.70 8.46
N LEU A 59 -8.02 -1.87 8.13
CA LEU A 59 -8.05 -2.43 6.78
C LEU A 59 -9.48 -2.82 6.35
N LEU A 60 -10.23 -3.49 7.22
CA LEU A 60 -11.62 -3.88 6.95
C LEU A 60 -12.53 -2.67 6.76
N ILE A 61 -12.40 -1.66 7.63
CA ILE A 61 -13.15 -0.42 7.52
C ILE A 61 -12.76 0.34 6.25
N GLY A 62 -11.47 0.43 5.94
CA GLY A 62 -10.99 1.01 4.69
C GLY A 62 -11.55 0.31 3.45
N LEU A 63 -11.61 -1.02 3.46
CA LEU A 63 -12.19 -1.82 2.38
C LEU A 63 -13.71 -1.60 2.27
N ALA A 64 -14.42 -1.51 3.40
CA ALA A 64 -15.85 -1.19 3.42
C ALA A 64 -16.13 0.22 2.85
N PHE A 65 -15.24 1.17 3.09
CA PHE A 65 -15.31 2.53 2.56
C PHE A 65 -14.71 2.68 1.14
N ASN A 66 -14.38 1.60 0.44
CA ASN A 66 -13.81 1.68 -0.91
C ASN A 66 -14.71 2.45 -1.91
N PHE A 67 -16.03 2.39 -1.75
CA PHE A 67 -16.99 3.15 -2.57
C PHE A 67 -16.81 4.67 -2.49
N VAL A 68 -16.25 5.18 -1.40
CA VAL A 68 -15.98 6.61 -1.18
C VAL A 68 -14.87 7.12 -2.09
N HIS A 69 -14.03 6.22 -2.61
CA HIS A 69 -13.01 6.55 -3.60
C HIS A 69 -13.60 6.91 -4.98
N ALA A 70 -14.88 6.63 -5.24
CA ALA A 70 -15.52 7.02 -6.50
C ALA A 70 -15.80 8.54 -6.59
N ASP A 71 -15.80 9.26 -5.46
CA ASP A 71 -16.04 10.70 -5.44
C ASP A 71 -14.73 11.49 -5.59
N THR A 72 -14.58 12.14 -6.75
CA THR A 72 -13.44 13.00 -7.10
C THR A 72 -13.15 14.10 -6.07
N ARG A 73 -14.13 14.53 -5.25
CA ARG A 73 -13.95 15.55 -4.22
C ARG A 73 -13.11 15.08 -3.05
N LEU A 74 -13.06 13.77 -2.78
CA LEU A 74 -12.35 13.22 -1.63
C LEU A 74 -10.91 12.82 -1.95
N HIS A 75 -10.57 12.64 -3.23
CA HIS A 75 -9.24 12.27 -3.68
C HIS A 75 -8.13 13.17 -3.15
N ALA A 76 -8.36 14.48 -3.09
CA ALA A 76 -7.39 15.45 -2.60
C ALA A 76 -6.97 15.16 -1.14
N GLY A 77 -7.94 14.91 -0.26
CA GLY A 77 -7.71 14.60 1.15
C GLY A 77 -7.18 13.19 1.37
N LEU A 78 -7.70 12.19 0.65
CA LEU A 78 -7.23 10.81 0.73
C LEU A 78 -5.78 10.67 0.27
N GLY A 79 -5.41 11.35 -0.82
CA GLY A 79 -4.03 11.37 -1.33
C GLY A 79 -3.06 12.06 -0.38
N PHE A 80 -3.49 13.13 0.29
CA PHE A 80 -2.68 13.79 1.31
C PHE A 80 -2.48 12.88 2.54
N ALA A 81 -3.53 12.19 3.00
CA ALA A 81 -3.43 11.28 4.14
C ALA A 81 -2.52 10.07 3.83
N SER A 82 -2.69 9.42 2.69
CA SER A 82 -1.92 8.22 2.33
C SER A 82 -0.44 8.49 2.06
N LYS A 83 -0.08 9.70 1.61
CA LYS A 83 1.32 10.08 1.32
C LYS A 83 1.95 10.85 2.48
N THR A 84 1.37 11.97 2.89
CA THR A 84 1.98 12.89 3.85
C THR A 84 1.84 12.37 5.27
N LEU A 85 0.62 12.08 5.72
CA LEU A 85 0.39 11.60 7.09
C LEU A 85 1.05 10.24 7.34
N LEU A 86 0.97 9.32 6.37
CA LEU A 86 1.64 8.02 6.51
C LEU A 86 3.17 8.15 6.62
N ARG A 87 3.79 9.02 5.83
CA ARG A 87 5.24 9.29 5.93
C ARG A 87 5.61 9.91 7.27
N TRP A 88 4.85 10.89 7.75
CA TRP A 88 5.04 11.45 9.09
C TRP A 88 4.89 10.38 10.17
N GLY A 89 3.90 9.48 10.05
CA GLY A 89 3.74 8.33 10.95
C GLY A 89 4.97 7.42 10.97
N ILE A 90 5.50 7.04 9.81
CA ILE A 90 6.71 6.21 9.70
C ILE A 90 7.91 6.91 10.34
N VAL A 91 8.08 8.21 10.13
CA VAL A 91 9.18 8.99 10.73
C VAL A 91 9.04 9.05 12.25
N LEU A 92 7.83 9.27 12.78
CA LEU A 92 7.57 9.30 14.23
C LEU A 92 7.81 7.94 14.89
N VAL A 93 7.37 6.85 14.25
CA VAL A 93 7.64 5.49 14.72
C VAL A 93 9.16 5.20 14.70
N GLY A 94 9.87 5.66 13.66
CA GLY A 94 11.34 5.56 13.61
C GLY A 94 12.04 6.36 14.70
N LEU A 95 11.51 7.54 15.06
CA LEU A 95 12.02 8.34 16.17
C LEU A 95 11.74 7.68 17.54
N GLN A 96 10.60 6.98 17.68
CA GLN A 96 10.23 6.22 18.87
C GLN A 96 11.15 5.01 19.08
N VAL A 97 11.54 4.33 18.00
CA VAL A 97 12.53 3.24 18.01
C VAL A 97 13.93 3.86 18.15
N THR A 98 14.22 4.34 19.36
CA THR A 98 15.47 5.04 19.67
C THR A 98 16.69 4.14 19.40
N PHE A 99 17.80 4.78 19.03
CA PHE A 99 19.15 4.18 18.93
C PHE A 99 19.53 3.26 20.11
N ALA A 100 18.88 3.42 21.27
CA ALA A 100 19.08 2.57 22.45
C ALA A 100 18.69 1.09 22.22
N GLN A 101 17.62 0.82 21.46
CA GLN A 101 17.24 -0.56 21.13
C GLN A 101 18.23 -1.18 20.14
N ILE A 102 18.70 -0.39 19.17
CA ILE A 102 19.66 -0.83 18.16
C ILE A 102 21.04 -1.07 18.78
N ALA A 103 21.48 -0.21 19.71
CA ALA A 103 22.76 -0.34 20.40
C ALA A 103 22.80 -1.54 21.35
N SER A 104 21.68 -1.89 22.00
CA SER A 104 21.60 -3.05 22.91
C SER A 104 21.43 -4.38 22.17
N LEU A 105 20.78 -4.37 21.00
CA LEU A 105 20.59 -5.55 20.15
C LEU A 105 21.78 -5.83 19.23
N GLY A 106 22.53 -4.80 18.83
CA GLY A 106 23.77 -4.91 18.05
C GLY A 106 23.63 -5.65 16.70
N LEU A 107 24.77 -6.13 16.19
CA LEU A 107 24.87 -6.92 14.96
C LEU A 107 23.96 -8.17 14.87
N PRO A 108 23.67 -8.93 15.96
CA PRO A 108 22.86 -10.14 15.82
C PRO A 108 21.39 -9.85 15.48
N ALA A 109 20.81 -8.74 15.93
CA ALA A 109 19.45 -8.38 15.51
C ALA A 109 19.36 -8.02 14.03
N PHE A 110 20.37 -7.32 13.50
CA PHE A 110 20.42 -7.01 12.08
C PHE A 110 20.50 -8.30 11.23
N ALA A 111 21.35 -9.25 11.65
CA ALA A 111 21.46 -10.55 11.00
C ALA A 111 20.15 -11.35 11.09
N ALA A 112 19.48 -11.34 12.25
CA ALA A 112 18.20 -12.02 12.44
C ALA A 112 17.09 -11.42 11.55
N ILE A 113 17.00 -10.10 11.46
CA ILE A 113 16.04 -9.41 10.58
C ILE A 113 16.33 -9.75 9.11
N ALA A 114 17.58 -9.68 8.67
CA ALA A 114 17.97 -10.03 7.31
C ALA A 114 17.64 -11.50 6.99
N ALA A 115 17.91 -12.42 7.91
CA ALA A 115 17.58 -13.84 7.76
C ALA A 115 16.06 -14.08 7.70
N MET A 116 15.28 -13.43 8.56
CA MET A 116 13.81 -13.50 8.55
C MET A 116 13.24 -12.97 7.23
N ILE A 117 13.71 -11.81 6.76
CA ILE A 117 13.30 -11.24 5.48
C ILE A 117 13.63 -12.21 4.34
N ALA A 118 14.86 -12.73 4.29
CA ALA A 118 15.26 -13.71 3.28
C ALA A 118 14.39 -14.97 3.32
N LEU A 119 14.10 -15.51 4.51
CA LEU A 119 13.29 -16.70 4.69
C LEU A 119 11.84 -16.47 4.21
N VAL A 120 11.24 -15.31 4.54
CA VAL A 120 9.88 -14.96 4.12
C VAL A 120 9.79 -14.68 2.62
N LEU A 121 10.81 -14.02 2.03
CA LEU A 121 10.87 -13.85 0.57
C LEU A 121 11.02 -15.20 -0.15
N LEU A 122 11.89 -16.08 0.34
CA LEU A 122 12.10 -17.40 -0.24
C LEU A 122 10.84 -18.26 -0.12
N SER A 123 10.17 -18.26 1.04
CA SER A 123 8.93 -19.01 1.22
C SER A 123 7.80 -18.45 0.36
N GLY A 124 7.66 -17.11 0.26
CA GLY A 124 6.66 -16.46 -0.58
C GLY A 124 6.89 -16.72 -2.07
N THR A 125 8.14 -16.70 -2.54
CA THR A 125 8.48 -17.01 -3.94
C THR A 125 8.29 -18.50 -4.26
N LEU A 126 8.66 -19.40 -3.35
CA LEU A 126 8.43 -20.84 -3.50
C LEU A 126 6.94 -21.15 -3.53
N ALA A 127 6.14 -20.54 -2.64
CA ALA A 127 4.69 -20.70 -2.61
C ALA A 127 4.05 -20.22 -3.91
N ALA A 128 4.44 -19.04 -4.42
CA ALA A 128 3.93 -18.53 -5.70
C ALA A 128 4.27 -19.46 -6.87
N ARG A 129 5.49 -20.03 -6.90
CA ARG A 129 5.88 -21.00 -7.92
C ARG A 129 5.08 -22.29 -7.81
N ALA A 130 4.81 -22.77 -6.60
CA ALA A 130 3.97 -23.95 -6.36
C ALA A 130 2.52 -23.73 -6.82
N SER A 131 2.01 -22.50 -6.68
CA SER A 131 0.69 -22.08 -7.18
C SER A 131 0.66 -21.75 -8.68
N GLY A 132 1.76 -21.95 -9.43
CA GLY A 132 1.81 -21.67 -10.87
C GLY A 132 1.87 -20.18 -11.24
N MET A 133 2.06 -19.30 -10.25
CA MET A 133 2.15 -17.85 -10.45
C MET A 133 3.58 -17.41 -10.78
N GLY A 134 3.72 -16.35 -11.58
CA GLY A 134 5.02 -15.83 -11.98
C GLY A 134 5.90 -15.38 -10.79
N ALA A 135 7.21 -15.54 -10.92
CA ALA A 135 8.17 -15.18 -9.85
C ALA A 135 8.09 -13.69 -9.44
N ALA A 136 7.67 -12.81 -10.36
CA ALA A 136 7.41 -11.40 -10.07
C ALA A 136 6.29 -11.23 -9.01
N PHE A 137 5.18 -11.98 -9.13
CA PHE A 137 4.11 -11.94 -8.14
C PHE A 137 4.55 -12.51 -6.79
N GLY A 138 5.36 -13.58 -6.79
CA GLY A 138 5.90 -14.17 -5.56
C GLY A 138 6.85 -13.24 -4.80
N THR A 139 7.72 -12.53 -5.52
CA THR A 139 8.62 -11.52 -4.89
C THR A 139 7.85 -10.30 -4.39
N LEU A 140 6.82 -9.85 -5.11
CA LEU A 140 5.94 -8.76 -4.67
C LEU A 140 5.16 -9.15 -3.41
N ALA A 141 4.50 -10.32 -3.41
CA ALA A 141 3.72 -10.79 -2.26
C ALA A 141 4.62 -11.11 -1.06
N GLY A 142 5.72 -11.84 -1.26
CA GLY A 142 6.68 -12.17 -0.21
C GLY A 142 7.37 -10.93 0.36
N GLY A 143 7.77 -9.99 -0.49
CA GLY A 143 8.39 -8.73 -0.06
C GLY A 143 7.43 -7.79 0.66
N ALA A 144 6.15 -7.76 0.25
CA ALA A 144 5.11 -7.05 0.99
C ALA A 144 4.95 -7.63 2.40
N VAL A 145 4.86 -8.94 2.56
CA VAL A 145 4.68 -9.58 3.88
C VAL A 145 5.93 -9.47 4.77
N ALA A 146 7.13 -9.58 4.19
CA ALA A 146 8.39 -9.59 4.95
C ALA A 146 8.77 -8.25 5.59
N ILE A 147 8.36 -7.13 4.97
CA ILE A 147 8.80 -5.80 5.38
C ILE A 147 7.68 -5.10 6.15
N CYS A 148 6.72 -4.48 5.45
CA CYS A 148 5.64 -3.70 6.08
C CYS A 148 4.39 -3.55 5.19
N GLY A 149 4.18 -4.44 4.21
CA GLY A 149 2.99 -4.46 3.37
C GLY A 149 3.05 -3.56 2.13
N ALA A 150 2.08 -2.63 2.02
CA ALA A 150 1.79 -1.87 0.79
C ALA A 150 2.93 -0.94 0.34
N SER A 151 3.68 -0.34 1.27
CA SER A 151 4.82 0.52 0.95
C SER A 151 5.95 -0.27 0.28
N ALA A 152 6.20 -1.49 0.73
CA ALA A 152 7.16 -2.41 0.13
C ALA A 152 6.68 -2.88 -1.25
N ALA A 153 5.40 -3.19 -1.41
CA ALA A 153 4.82 -3.56 -2.71
C ALA A 153 5.01 -2.46 -3.77
N LEU A 154 4.76 -1.19 -3.42
CA LEU A 154 4.96 -0.06 -4.32
C LEU A 154 6.44 0.12 -4.70
N ALA A 155 7.35 0.01 -3.74
CA ALA A 155 8.79 0.11 -3.99
C ALA A 155 9.32 -1.05 -4.84
N LEU A 156 8.84 -2.28 -4.61
CA LEU A 156 9.20 -3.44 -5.43
C LEU A 156 8.59 -3.33 -6.83
N SER A 157 7.37 -2.80 -6.96
CA SER A 157 6.71 -2.62 -8.26
C SER A 157 7.45 -1.64 -9.17
N SER A 158 8.10 -0.59 -8.63
CA SER A 158 8.91 0.33 -9.44
C SER A 158 10.25 -0.26 -9.86
N VAL A 159 10.81 -1.19 -9.08
CA VAL A 159 12.06 -1.90 -9.43
C VAL A 159 11.81 -3.06 -10.38
N LEU A 160 10.68 -3.77 -10.23
CA LEU A 160 10.26 -4.84 -11.15
C LEU A 160 9.63 -4.29 -12.44
N GLY A 161 9.15 -3.04 -12.42
CA GLY A 161 8.28 -2.36 -13.39
C GLY A 161 8.81 -2.13 -14.81
N GLU A 162 9.84 -2.85 -15.26
CA GLU A 162 10.27 -2.83 -16.68
C GLU A 162 10.56 -4.23 -17.23
N LYS A 163 10.66 -5.26 -16.39
CA LYS A 163 10.82 -6.65 -16.83
C LYS A 163 9.51 -7.42 -16.69
N ARG A 164 8.60 -7.12 -17.62
CA ARG A 164 7.51 -8.00 -18.06
C ARG A 164 6.50 -8.38 -16.97
N ALA A 165 5.44 -7.58 -16.88
CA ALA A 165 4.11 -8.19 -16.92
C ALA A 165 4.04 -9.00 -18.23
N SER A 166 4.47 -10.26 -18.16
CA SER A 166 4.43 -11.18 -19.29
C SER A 166 2.96 -11.46 -19.58
N GLN A 167 2.37 -10.64 -20.46
CA GLN A 167 1.10 -10.87 -21.14
C GLN A 167 1.02 -12.24 -21.85
N ALA A 168 2.09 -13.04 -21.84
CA ALA A 168 2.11 -14.41 -22.37
C ALA A 168 1.56 -15.49 -21.42
N GLN A 169 1.03 -15.15 -20.24
CA GLN A 169 0.41 -16.13 -19.32
C GLN A 169 -1.13 -16.02 -19.20
N LEU A 170 -1.78 -15.17 -20.02
CA LEU A 170 -3.24 -15.02 -20.06
C LEU A 170 -3.87 -15.52 -21.37
N THR A 171 -3.18 -16.40 -22.09
CA THR A 171 -3.78 -17.37 -23.04
C THR A 171 -3.70 -18.75 -22.43
#